data_AF-A0A819SCD3-F1
#
_entry.id   AF-A0A819SCD3-F1
#
_cell.length_a   1.000
_cell.length_b   1.000
_cell.length_c   1.000
_cell.angle_alpha   90.00
_cell.angle_beta   90.00
_cell.angle_gamma   90.00
#
_symmetry.space_group_name_H-M   'P 1'
#
loop_
_entity.id
_entity.type
_entity.pdbx_description
1 polymer ?
#
loop_
_entity_poly.entity_id
_entity_poly.type
_entity_poly.pdbx_seq_one_letter_code
_entity_poly.pdbx_strand_id
1 'polypeptide(L)'
;EIYSFNFFSPYIIRAYNDQLLQLERAFLNPLGQDSDHTDLKHIIYAPSKTNQYGVLGFPAIIDAIASGNKTEINNQIAIATFFVRGALSTLKEFDDFFS
;
A
#
# COMPACT_ATOMS: atom_id res chain seq x y z
N GLU A 1 19.81 -36.71 6.16
CA GLU A 1 18.56 -36.43 6.86
C GLU A 1 18.01 -35.11 6.34
N ILE A 2 16.86 -35.15 5.67
CA ILE A 2 16.19 -33.94 5.17
C ILE A 2 15.38 -33.43 6.36
N TYR A 3 15.77 -32.28 6.92
CA TYR A 3 15.00 -31.61 7.96
C TYR A 3 13.56 -31.47 7.48
N SER A 4 12.62 -32.13 8.16
CA SER A 4 11.20 -31.87 7.94
C SER A 4 10.92 -30.47 8.46
N PHE A 5 10.83 -29.53 7.52
CA PHE A 5 10.63 -28.12 7.83
C PHE A 5 9.24 -27.95 8.45
N ASN A 6 9.17 -27.62 9.73
CA ASN A 6 7.89 -27.41 10.40
C ASN A 6 7.40 -25.99 10.11
N PHE A 7 6.69 -25.83 8.98
CA PHE A 7 6.01 -24.59 8.58
C PHE A 7 5.02 -24.05 9.63
N PHE A 8 4.68 -24.85 10.65
CA PHE A 8 3.76 -24.48 11.71
C PHE A 8 4.46 -24.00 13.00
N SER A 9 5.77 -23.73 12.96
CA SER A 9 6.41 -23.04 14.09
C SER A 9 5.71 -21.70 14.34
N PRO A 10 5.22 -21.43 15.57
CA PRO A 10 4.54 -20.18 15.89
C PRO A 10 5.35 -18.92 15.52
N TYR A 11 6.68 -19.01 15.55
CA TYR A 11 7.57 -17.93 15.18
C TYR A 11 7.51 -17.59 13.68
N ILE A 12 7.52 -18.59 12.81
CA ILE A 12 7.45 -18.41 11.35
C ILE A 12 6.08 -17.83 10.99
N ILE A 13 5.01 -18.39 11.55
CA ILE A 13 3.64 -17.88 11.35
C ILE A 13 3.55 -16.40 11.78
N ARG A 14 4.15 -16.05 12.93
CA ARG A 14 4.15 -14.67 13.41
C ARG A 14 4.89 -13.74 12.46
N ALA A 15 6.05 -14.15 11.97
CA ALA A 15 6.86 -13.36 11.05
C ALA A 15 6.09 -13.06 9.74
N TYR A 16 5.40 -14.05 9.17
CA TYR A 16 4.51 -13.86 8.02
C TYR A 16 3.35 -12.91 8.31
N ASN A 17 2.68 -13.08 9.44
CA ASN A 17 1.56 -12.22 9.82
C ASN A 17 2.01 -10.76 10.02
N ASP A 18 3.20 -10.55 10.61
CA ASP A 18 3.77 -9.22 10.79
C ASP A 18 4.16 -8.58 9.44
N GLN A 19 4.63 -9.38 8.48
CA GLN A 19 4.89 -8.90 7.11
C GLN A 19 3.61 -8.47 6.41
N LEU A 20 2.54 -9.29 6.47
CA LEU A 20 1.24 -8.94 5.90
C LEU A 20 0.66 -7.66 6.52
N LEU A 21 0.79 -7.52 7.83
CA LEU A 21 0.36 -6.30 8.54
C LEU A 21 1.18 -5.07 8.09
N GLN A 22 2.50 -5.21 7.96
CA GLN A 22 3.36 -4.11 7.52
C GLN A 22 3.10 -3.70 6.08
N LEU A 23 2.81 -4.67 5.19
CA LEU A 23 2.46 -4.41 3.80
C LEU A 23 1.23 -3.50 3.70
N GLU A 24 0.16 -3.83 4.43
CA GLU A 24 -1.06 -3.01 4.43
C GLU A 24 -0.79 -1.59 4.96
N ARG A 25 -0.02 -1.49 6.06
CA ARG A 25 0.34 -0.20 6.66
C ARG A 25 1.23 0.65 5.75
N ALA A 26 2.01 0.03 4.88
CA ALA A 26 2.87 0.74 3.95
C ALA A 26 2.08 1.53 2.89
N PHE A 27 0.80 1.24 2.69
CA PHE A 27 -0.08 2.02 1.80
C PHE A 27 -0.78 3.21 2.47
N LEU A 28 -0.52 3.47 3.76
CA LEU A 28 -1.09 4.59 4.49
C LEU A 28 -0.20 5.84 4.37
N ASN A 29 -0.71 6.85 3.67
CA ASN A 29 -0.12 8.17 3.60
C ASN A 29 -0.48 8.98 4.86
N PRO A 30 0.50 9.41 5.68
CA PRO A 30 0.21 10.22 6.87
C PRO A 30 -0.41 11.58 6.55
N LEU A 31 -0.18 12.11 5.35
CA LEU A 31 -0.73 13.39 4.90
C LEU A 31 -2.18 13.30 4.40
N GLY A 32 -2.74 12.08 4.28
CA GLY A 32 -4.05 11.86 3.69
C GLY A 32 -4.04 11.89 2.16
N GLN A 33 -5.23 11.93 1.57
CA GLN A 33 -5.42 11.89 0.11
C GLN A 33 -5.13 13.26 -0.52
N ASP A 34 -5.54 14.32 0.18
CA ASP A 34 -5.30 15.72 -0.18
C ASP A 34 -5.47 16.63 1.05
N SER A 35 -5.31 17.95 0.85
CA SER A 35 -5.44 18.95 1.92
C SER A 35 -6.79 18.93 2.63
N ASP A 36 -7.85 18.48 1.95
CA ASP A 36 -9.22 18.52 2.45
C ASP A 36 -9.62 17.17 3.10
N HIS A 37 -8.92 16.08 2.76
CA HIS A 37 -9.21 14.71 3.19
C HIS A 37 -7.99 14.07 3.87
N THR A 38 -7.66 14.60 5.05
CA THR A 38 -6.53 14.10 5.88
C THR A 38 -6.83 12.75 6.53
N ASP A 39 -8.12 12.39 6.66
CA ASP A 39 -8.57 11.13 7.26
C ASP A 39 -8.48 9.94 6.28
N LEU A 40 -8.49 10.21 4.97
CA LEU A 40 -8.40 9.22 3.91
C LEU A 40 -6.94 8.92 3.58
N LYS A 41 -6.34 8.01 4.35
CA LYS A 41 -4.89 7.77 4.29
C LYS A 41 -4.51 6.69 3.30
N HIS A 42 -5.43 5.82 2.92
CA HIS A 42 -5.09 4.66 2.12
C HIS A 42 -4.94 5.05 0.63
N ILE A 43 -3.74 4.85 0.07
CA ILE A 43 -3.37 5.28 -1.28
C ILE A 43 -4.11 4.49 -2.37
N ILE A 44 -4.28 3.18 -2.21
CA ILE A 44 -5.00 2.34 -3.19
C ILE A 44 -6.52 2.48 -3.04
N TYR A 45 -7.04 2.46 -1.81
CA TYR A 45 -8.47 2.47 -1.51
C TYR A 45 -8.88 3.74 -0.75
N ALA A 46 -9.66 4.59 -1.38
CA ALA A 46 -10.39 5.67 -0.71
C ALA A 46 -11.60 6.04 -1.57
N PRO A 47 -12.63 6.66 -0.98
CA PRO A 47 -13.71 7.23 -1.79
C PRO A 47 -13.14 8.31 -2.71
N SER A 48 -13.46 8.24 -4.00
CA SER A 48 -13.13 9.29 -4.95
C SER A 48 -14.07 10.48 -4.77
N LYS A 49 -13.57 11.70 -4.97
CA LYS A 49 -14.38 12.93 -4.99
C LYS A 49 -15.41 12.94 -6.11
N THR A 50 -15.05 12.33 -7.24
CA THR A 50 -15.88 12.31 -8.45
C THR A 50 -16.83 11.12 -8.50
N ASN A 51 -16.53 10.01 -7.81
CA ASN A 51 -17.43 8.88 -7.66
C ASN A 51 -17.20 8.11 -6.35
N GLN A 52 -18.04 8.35 -5.35
CA GLN A 52 -17.96 7.69 -4.04
C GLN A 52 -18.32 6.20 -4.05
N TYR A 53 -18.92 5.68 -5.14
CA TYR A 53 -19.36 4.28 -5.27
C TYR A 53 -18.54 3.48 -6.30
N GLY A 54 -17.50 4.08 -6.90
CA GLY A 54 -16.65 3.41 -7.88
C GLY A 54 -15.62 2.49 -7.23
N VAL A 55 -15.52 1.25 -7.71
CA VAL A 55 -14.47 0.28 -7.33
C VAL A 55 -13.17 0.56 -8.10
N LEU A 56 -12.75 1.82 -8.16
CA LEU A 56 -11.51 2.20 -8.84
C LEU A 56 -10.41 2.40 -7.80
N GLY A 57 -9.28 1.72 -8.01
CA GLY A 57 -8.08 1.95 -7.21
C GLY A 57 -7.42 3.29 -7.56
N PHE A 58 -6.64 3.82 -6.62
CA PHE A 58 -5.92 5.09 -6.73
C PHE A 58 -6.83 6.31 -7.00
N PRO A 59 -7.80 6.58 -6.11
CA PRO A 59 -8.79 7.63 -6.30
C PRO A 59 -8.18 9.03 -6.49
N ALA A 60 -7.05 9.33 -5.84
CA ALA A 60 -6.35 10.60 -6.00
C ALA A 60 -5.89 10.85 -7.44
N ILE A 61 -5.43 9.81 -8.14
CA ILE A 61 -5.03 9.90 -9.55
C ILE A 61 -6.27 10.13 -10.43
N ILE A 62 -7.36 9.43 -10.15
CA ILE A 62 -8.64 9.59 -10.88
C ILE A 62 -9.19 11.00 -10.71
N ASP A 63 -9.19 11.52 -9.49
CA ASP A 63 -9.65 12.87 -9.19
C ASP A 63 -8.74 13.93 -9.84
N ALA A 64 -7.42 13.69 -9.87
CA ALA A 64 -6.48 14.56 -10.58
C ALA A 64 -6.72 14.55 -12.10
N ILE A 65 -6.99 13.38 -12.71
CA ILE A 65 -7.34 13.25 -14.13
C ILE A 65 -8.64 14.01 -14.42
N ALA A 66 -9.66 13.86 -13.57
CA ALA A 66 -10.94 14.54 -13.73
C ALA A 66 -10.82 16.07 -13.63
N SER A 67 -9.88 16.58 -12.81
CA SER A 67 -9.59 18.01 -12.72
C SER A 67 -8.90 18.58 -13.97
N GLY A 68 -8.32 17.72 -14.82
CA GLY A 68 -7.55 18.13 -16.00
C GLY A 68 -6.18 18.76 -15.70
N ASN A 69 -5.74 18.79 -14.43
CA ASN A 69 -4.48 19.38 -14.03
C ASN A 69 -3.30 18.40 -14.19
N LYS A 70 -2.54 18.54 -15.28
CA LYS A 70 -1.37 17.68 -15.58
C LYS A 70 -0.32 17.66 -14.47
N THR A 71 -0.12 18.78 -13.77
CA THR A 71 0.86 18.86 -12.67
C THR A 71 0.43 17.98 -11.51
N GLU A 72 -0.87 18.02 -11.16
CA GLU A 72 -1.43 17.21 -10.08
C GLU A 72 -1.43 15.73 -10.44
N ILE A 73 -1.74 15.38 -11.68
CA ILE A 73 -1.67 13.99 -12.17
C ILE A 73 -0.25 13.42 -11.97
N ASN A 74 0.77 14.15 -12.40
CA ASN A 74 2.16 13.72 -12.26
C ASN A 74 2.58 13.60 -10.79
N ASN A 75 2.12 14.52 -9.94
CA ASN A 75 2.38 14.49 -8.50
C ASN A 75 1.76 13.23 -7.86
N GLN A 76 0.48 12.96 -8.12
CA GLN A 76 -0.22 11.80 -7.56
C GLN A 76 0.35 10.46 -8.06
N ILE A 77 0.82 10.39 -9.31
CA ILE A 77 1.56 9.22 -9.82
C ILE A 77 2.89 9.04 -9.07
N ALA A 78 3.63 10.11 -8.81
CA ALA A 78 4.88 10.05 -8.07
C ALA A 78 4.67 9.57 -6.63
N ILE A 79 3.63 10.09 -5.96
CA ILE A 79 3.21 9.67 -4.61
C ILE A 79 2.84 8.19 -4.62
N ALA A 80 1.95 7.75 -5.52
CA ALA A 80 1.56 6.35 -5.61
C ALA A 80 2.77 5.43 -5.87
N THR A 81 3.69 5.84 -6.76
CA THR A 81 4.92 5.10 -7.04
C THR A 81 5.82 4.97 -5.83
N PHE A 82 5.96 6.05 -5.04
CA PHE A 82 6.75 6.05 -3.81
C PHE A 82 6.17 5.06 -2.80
N PHE A 83 4.86 5.09 -2.55
CA PHE A 83 4.21 4.18 -1.61
C PHE A 83 4.22 2.72 -2.08
N VAL A 84 4.01 2.45 -3.36
CA VAL A 84 4.13 1.09 -3.92
C VAL A 84 5.54 0.54 -3.74
N ARG A 85 6.58 1.36 -4.00
CA ARG A 85 7.97 0.95 -3.76
C ARG A 85 8.27 0.74 -2.27
N GLY A 86 7.73 1.60 -1.41
CA GLY A 86 7.82 1.41 0.04
C GLY A 86 7.18 0.10 0.48
N ALA A 87 5.98 -0.22 -0.03
CA ALA A 87 5.30 -1.48 0.23
C ALA A 87 6.10 -2.69 -0.26
N LEU A 88 6.68 -2.63 -1.46
CA LEU A 88 7.57 -3.69 -1.96
C LEU A 88 8.76 -3.94 -1.02
N SER A 89 9.33 -2.90 -0.40
CA SER A 89 10.44 -3.07 0.55
C SER A 89 10.05 -3.78 1.85
N THR A 90 8.76 -3.88 2.17
CA THR A 90 8.28 -4.66 3.33
C THR A 90 8.23 -6.16 3.04
N LEU A 91 8.30 -6.55 1.76
CA LEU A 91 8.23 -7.95 1.37
C LEU A 91 9.61 -8.60 1.46
N LYS A 92 9.73 -9.59 2.34
CA LYS A 92 10.89 -10.46 2.47
C LYS A 92 10.67 -11.78 1.76
N GLU A 93 11.75 -12.37 1.27
CA GLU A 93 11.70 -13.73 0.72
C GLU A 93 11.62 -14.76 1.85
N PHE A 94 11.19 -15.98 1.52
CA PHE A 94 11.08 -17.06 2.52
C PHE A 94 12.43 -17.33 3.19
N ASP A 95 13.52 -17.29 2.42
CA ASP A 95 14.86 -17.61 2.91
C ASP A 95 15.40 -16.57 3.90
N ASP A 96 14.97 -15.31 3.79
CA ASP A 96 15.36 -14.21 4.69
C ASP A 96 14.87 -14.40 6.14
N PHE A 97 13.90 -15.29 6.37
CA PHE A 97 13.43 -15.60 7.73
C PHE A 97 14.34 -16.57 8.47
N PHE A 98 15.24 -17.25 7.75
CA PHE A 98 16.09 -18.32 8.29
C PHE A 98 17.59 -18.01 8.21
N SER A 99 17.97 -16.91 7.54
CA SER A 99 19.32 -16.32 7.56
C SER A 99 19.57 -15.52 8.83
#